data_AF-A0A521UUF8-F1
#
_entry.id   AF-A0A521UUF8-F1
#
_cell.length_a   1.000
_cell.length_b   1.000
_cell.length_c   1.000
_cell.angle_alpha   90.00
_cell.angle_beta   90.00
_cell.angle_gamma   90.00
#
_symmetry.space_group_name_H-M   'P 1'
#
loop_
_entity.id
_entity.type
_entity.pdbx_description
1 polymer ?
#
loop_
_entity_poly.entity_id
_entity_poly.type
_entity_poly.pdbx_seq_one_letter_code
_entity_poly.pdbx_strand_id
1 'polypeptide(L)'
;MPKTMSVAELGHGGASRAIREAQEAPVLVSKENRPAAWIVSAEKLAQVAAARGVDATVYEQALEFIAVDLYREGTVTLGQAARLAGLRLGDFIDLCGRLQVPILWEPKAGIAAEVDALAATLGHQTAD
;
A
#
# COMPACT_ATOMS: atom_id res chain seq x y z
N MET A 1 5.81 28.28 -2.12
CA MET A 1 4.34 28.41 -2.16
C MET A 1 3.76 27.16 -2.81
N PRO A 2 2.61 26.64 -2.35
CA PRO A 2 1.98 25.46 -2.96
C PRO A 2 1.59 25.76 -4.41
N LYS A 3 1.83 24.80 -5.31
CA LYS A 3 1.35 24.89 -6.69
C LYS A 3 -0.13 24.57 -6.72
N THR A 4 -0.86 25.17 -7.66
CA THR A 4 -2.31 24.95 -7.79
C THR A 4 -2.61 24.42 -9.18
N MET A 5 -3.52 23.45 -9.26
CA MET A 5 -4.03 22.95 -10.54
C MET A 5 -5.54 22.67 -10.46
N SER A 6 -6.22 22.71 -11.60
CA SER A 6 -7.63 22.31 -11.71
C SER A 6 -7.76 20.79 -11.85
N VAL A 7 -8.84 20.23 -11.32
CA VAL A 7 -9.17 18.80 -11.51
C VAL A 7 -9.32 18.44 -12.99
N ALA A 8 -9.75 19.38 -13.83
CA ALA A 8 -9.86 19.19 -15.27
C ALA A 8 -8.49 18.98 -15.93
N GLU A 9 -7.42 19.48 -15.31
CA GLU A 9 -6.05 19.30 -15.77
C GLU A 9 -5.46 17.96 -15.36
N LEU A 10 -6.14 17.12 -14.55
CA LEU A 10 -5.62 15.80 -14.15
C LEU A 10 -5.74 14.73 -15.24
N GLY A 11 -6.43 15.01 -16.35
CA GLY A 11 -6.49 14.14 -17.53
C GLY A 11 -5.13 13.97 -18.23
N HIS A 12 -5.11 13.50 -19.48
CA HIS A 12 -3.94 13.22 -20.34
C HIS A 12 -2.57 13.82 -19.89
N GLY A 13 -1.85 13.11 -19.02
CA GLY A 13 -0.49 13.47 -18.55
C GLY A 13 -0.41 14.47 -17.38
N GLY A 14 -1.52 15.10 -17.01
CA GLY A 14 -1.56 16.07 -15.91
C GLY A 14 -1.42 15.46 -14.52
N ALA A 15 -1.93 14.24 -14.30
CA ALA A 15 -1.68 13.50 -13.06
C ALA A 15 -0.17 13.27 -12.84
N SER A 16 0.56 12.83 -13.87
CA SER A 16 2.02 12.63 -13.78
C SER A 16 2.76 13.95 -13.51
N ARG A 17 2.32 15.05 -14.14
CA ARG A 17 2.84 16.39 -13.85
C ARG A 17 2.59 16.79 -12.39
N ALA A 18 1.39 16.56 -11.87
CA ALA A 18 1.02 16.84 -10.48
C ALA A 18 1.92 16.11 -9.50
N ILE A 19 2.17 14.81 -9.72
CA ILE A 19 3.06 13.99 -8.89
C ILE A 19 4.49 14.53 -8.94
N ARG A 20 5.01 14.84 -10.13
CA ARG A 20 6.37 15.41 -10.28
C ARG A 20 6.49 16.76 -9.58
N GLU A 21 5.47 17.59 -9.67
CA GLU A 21 5.43 18.89 -8.98
C GLU A 21 5.35 18.75 -7.46
N ALA A 22 4.60 17.75 -6.97
CA ALA A 22 4.47 17.44 -5.56
C ALA A 22 5.79 17.03 -4.88
N GLN A 23 6.79 16.57 -5.65
CA GLN A 23 8.13 16.28 -5.14
C GLN A 23 8.87 17.54 -4.67
N GLU A 24 8.57 18.69 -5.29
CA GLU A 24 9.22 19.97 -4.96
C GLU A 24 8.41 20.78 -3.96
N ALA A 25 7.09 20.83 -4.13
CA ALA A 25 6.18 21.56 -3.25
C ALA A 25 4.76 20.95 -3.32
N PRO A 26 3.96 21.03 -2.23
CA PRO A 26 2.58 20.54 -2.24
C PRO A 26 1.77 21.10 -3.42
N VAL A 27 0.95 20.24 -4.01
CA VAL A 27 0.04 20.61 -5.11
C VAL A 27 -1.40 20.61 -4.58
N LEU A 28 -2.04 21.76 -4.62
CA LEU A 28 -3.47 21.91 -4.36
C LEU A 28 -4.25 21.66 -5.65
N VAL A 29 -5.06 20.59 -5.66
CA VAL A 29 -6.04 20.34 -6.71
C VAL A 29 -7.32 21.07 -6.35
N SER A 30 -7.84 21.85 -7.29
CA SER A 30 -9.07 22.62 -7.14
C SER A 30 -10.13 22.20 -8.15
N LYS A 31 -11.40 22.30 -7.78
CA LYS A 31 -12.55 22.17 -8.67
C LYS A 31 -13.44 23.38 -8.46
N GLU A 32 -13.78 24.09 -9.55
CA GLU A 32 -14.64 25.28 -9.47
C GLU A 32 -14.11 26.33 -8.45
N ASN A 33 -12.79 26.56 -8.47
CA ASN A 33 -12.10 27.47 -7.55
C ASN A 33 -12.19 27.10 -6.06
N ARG A 34 -12.54 25.85 -5.73
CA ARG A 34 -12.55 25.31 -4.37
C ARG A 34 -11.52 24.19 -4.22
N PRO A 35 -10.80 24.10 -3.08
CA PRO A 35 -9.94 22.97 -2.78
C PRO A 35 -10.70 21.63 -2.88
N ALA A 36 -10.15 20.70 -3.65
CA ALA A 36 -10.70 19.36 -3.83
C ALA A 36 -9.78 18.29 -3.25
N ALA A 37 -8.46 18.44 -3.41
CA ALA A 37 -7.46 17.53 -2.85
C ALA A 37 -6.11 18.23 -2.67
N TRP A 38 -5.25 17.66 -1.81
CA TRP A 38 -3.83 18.00 -1.69
C TRP A 38 -2.99 16.80 -2.07
N ILE A 39 -2.01 17.01 -2.94
CA ILE A 39 -0.99 16.03 -3.27
C ILE A 39 0.29 16.50 -2.60
N VAL A 40 0.79 15.69 -1.67
CA VAL A 40 2.03 15.96 -0.93
C VAL A 40 2.97 14.80 -1.21
N SER A 41 4.22 15.11 -1.58
CA SER A 41 5.24 14.08 -1.60
C SER A 41 5.48 13.56 -0.19
N ALA A 42 5.15 12.30 -0.05
CA ALA A 42 5.35 11.47 1.10
C ALA A 42 6.83 11.57 1.56
N GLU A 43 7.79 11.39 0.64
CA GLU A 43 9.22 11.51 0.91
C GLU A 43 9.62 12.93 1.36
N LYS A 44 9.09 13.96 0.70
CA LYS A 44 9.41 15.34 1.06
C LYS A 44 8.92 15.70 2.45
N LEU A 45 7.73 15.22 2.81
CA LEU A 45 7.16 15.39 4.14
C LEU A 45 8.07 14.76 5.20
N ALA A 46 8.59 13.56 4.95
CA ALA A 46 9.55 12.88 5.82
C ALA A 46 10.83 13.69 6.01
N GLN A 47 11.42 14.21 4.93
CA GLN A 47 12.61 15.05 4.99
C GLN A 47 12.40 16.31 5.84
N VAL A 48 11.26 16.99 5.67
CA VAL A 48 10.91 18.18 6.46
C VAL A 48 10.67 17.84 7.93
N ALA A 49 10.04 16.71 8.21
CA ALA A 49 9.82 16.21 9.57
C ALA A 49 11.17 15.92 10.26
N ALA A 50 12.05 15.17 9.61
CA ALA A 50 13.38 14.85 10.10
C ALA A 50 14.22 16.10 10.39
N ALA A 51 14.21 17.08 9.48
CA ALA A 51 14.89 18.37 9.66
C ALA A 51 14.38 19.18 10.88
N ARG A 52 13.18 18.86 11.37
CA ARG A 52 12.57 19.47 12.56
C ARG A 52 12.70 18.60 13.82
N GLY A 53 13.49 17.53 13.76
CA GLY A 53 13.67 16.59 14.87
C GLY A 53 12.45 15.72 15.14
N VAL A 54 11.50 15.65 14.20
CA VAL A 54 10.44 14.63 14.23
C VAL A 54 11.03 13.35 13.68
N ASP A 55 10.88 12.26 14.41
CA ASP A 55 11.44 10.97 14.01
C ASP A 55 10.91 10.54 12.64
N ALA A 56 11.85 10.26 11.73
CA ALA A 56 11.54 9.89 10.34
C ALA A 56 10.81 8.54 10.25
N THR A 57 10.83 7.75 11.32
CA THR A 57 10.11 6.48 11.45
C THR A 57 8.61 6.61 11.21
N VAL A 58 8.01 7.76 11.53
CA VAL A 58 6.57 8.00 11.32
C VAL A 58 6.20 7.89 9.83
N TYR A 59 7.10 8.29 8.94
CA TYR A 59 6.87 8.21 7.51
C TYR A 59 6.90 6.77 6.99
N GLU A 60 7.91 6.01 7.40
CA GLU A 60 8.08 4.60 7.05
C GLU A 60 6.90 3.79 7.59
N GLN A 61 6.46 4.06 8.82
CA GLN A 61 5.27 3.47 9.42
C GLN A 61 3.97 3.83 8.66
N ALA A 62 3.85 5.05 8.14
CA ALA A 62 2.71 5.41 7.32
C ALA A 62 2.67 4.62 6.00
N LEU A 63 3.82 4.42 5.34
CA LEU A 63 3.92 3.60 4.14
C LEU A 63 3.59 2.13 4.43
N GLU A 64 4.07 1.60 5.56
CA GLU A 64 3.72 0.26 6.04
C GLU A 64 2.20 0.10 6.18
N PHE A 65 1.52 1.03 6.85
CA PHE A 65 0.06 0.93 7.05
C PHE A 65 -0.73 1.10 5.75
N ILE A 66 -0.32 2.02 4.86
CA ILE A 66 -0.96 2.17 3.55
C ILE A 66 -0.79 0.89 2.72
N ALA A 67 0.40 0.29 2.73
CA ALA A 67 0.65 -0.95 2.00
C ALA A 67 -0.20 -2.11 2.52
N VAL A 68 -0.35 -2.22 3.85
CA VAL A 68 -1.20 -3.23 4.48
C VAL A 68 -2.67 -3.05 4.09
N ASP A 69 -3.16 -1.81 4.08
CA ASP A 69 -4.54 -1.51 3.72
C ASP A 69 -4.84 -1.86 2.26
N LEU A 70 -3.96 -1.43 1.34
CA LEU A 70 -4.07 -1.74 -0.09
C LEU A 70 -3.97 -3.25 -0.37
N TYR A 71 -3.15 -3.98 0.40
CA TYR A 71 -3.08 -5.44 0.31
C TYR A 71 -4.38 -6.09 0.80
N ARG A 72 -4.89 -5.66 1.96
CA ARG A 72 -6.13 -6.16 2.56
C ARG A 72 -7.34 -5.99 1.63
N GLU A 73 -7.39 -4.88 0.89
CA GLU A 73 -8.44 -4.61 -0.10
C GLU A 73 -8.25 -5.39 -1.42
N GLY A 74 -7.13 -6.09 -1.60
CA GLY A 74 -6.81 -6.79 -2.84
C GLY A 74 -6.40 -5.86 -3.99
N THR A 75 -6.15 -4.58 -3.70
CA THR A 75 -5.72 -3.57 -4.68
C THR A 75 -4.30 -3.84 -5.18
N VAL A 76 -3.44 -4.38 -4.32
CA VAL A 76 -2.07 -4.79 -4.67
C VAL A 76 -1.79 -6.22 -4.21
N THR A 77 -0.87 -6.89 -4.89
CA THR A 77 -0.36 -8.20 -4.45
C THR A 77 0.54 -8.07 -3.21
N LEU A 78 0.73 -9.16 -2.47
CA LEU A 78 1.60 -9.20 -1.29
C LEU A 78 3.02 -8.66 -1.56
N GLY A 79 3.62 -9.04 -2.69
CA GLY A 79 4.95 -8.57 -3.09
C GLY A 79 4.99 -7.08 -3.48
N GLN A 80 3.92 -6.57 -4.11
CA GLN A 80 3.80 -5.14 -4.41
C GLN A 80 3.64 -4.30 -3.14
N ALA A 81 2.88 -4.80 -2.17
CA ALA A 81 2.71 -4.15 -0.87
C ALA A 81 4.03 -4.11 -0.08
N ALA A 82 4.77 -5.22 -0.01
CA ALA A 82 6.09 -5.27 0.61
C ALA A 82 7.04 -4.22 0.01
N ARG A 83 7.05 -4.12 -1.34
CA ARG A 83 7.86 -3.11 -2.05
C ARG A 83 7.40 -1.68 -1.73
N LEU A 84 6.10 -1.43 -1.64
CA LEU A 84 5.55 -0.11 -1.30
C LEU A 84 5.93 0.32 0.12
N ALA A 85 5.92 -0.61 1.06
CA ALA A 85 6.35 -0.41 2.44
C ALA A 85 7.88 -0.27 2.61
N GLY A 86 8.67 -0.50 1.55
CA GLY A 86 10.13 -0.53 1.66
C GLY A 86 10.67 -1.73 2.46
N LEU A 87 9.87 -2.80 2.62
CA LEU A 87 10.20 -3.97 3.42
C LEU A 87 10.57 -5.17 2.53
N ARG A 88 11.38 -6.09 3.09
CA ARG A 88 11.50 -7.42 2.47
C ARG A 88 10.18 -8.16 2.63
N LEU A 89 9.91 -9.11 1.75
CA LEU A 89 8.66 -9.87 1.75
C LEU A 89 8.37 -10.53 3.11
N GLY A 90 9.38 -11.16 3.73
CA GLY A 90 9.24 -11.77 5.06
C GLY A 90 8.87 -10.75 6.15
N ASP A 91 9.54 -9.60 6.17
CA ASP A 91 9.28 -8.56 7.16
C ASP A 91 7.86 -7.96 6.99
N PHE A 92 7.36 -7.89 5.74
CA PHE A 92 5.98 -7.48 5.46
C PHE A 92 4.95 -8.56 5.86
N ILE A 93 5.27 -9.85 5.68
CA ILE A 93 4.43 -10.95 6.16
C ILE A 93 4.28 -10.86 7.69
N ASP A 94 5.38 -10.61 8.40
CA ASP A 94 5.37 -10.45 9.85
C ASP A 94 4.55 -9.22 10.27
N LEU A 95 4.67 -8.10 9.55
CA LEU A 95 3.86 -6.90 9.78
C LEU A 95 2.37 -7.19 9.64
N CYS A 96 1.96 -7.83 8.54
CA CYS A 96 0.57 -8.26 8.34
C CYS A 96 0.10 -9.19 9.48
N GLY A 97 0.94 -10.13 9.93
CA GLY A 97 0.65 -10.98 11.08
C GLY A 97 0.41 -10.19 12.37
N ARG A 98 1.26 -9.20 12.68
CA ARG A 98 1.08 -8.30 13.84
C ARG A 98 -0.22 -7.50 13.76
N LEU A 99 -0.61 -7.09 12.56
CA LEU A 99 -1.84 -6.32 12.30
C LEU A 99 -3.07 -7.21 12.05
N GLN A 100 -2.93 -8.53 12.22
CA GLN A 100 -3.99 -9.52 12.03
C GLN A 100 -4.62 -9.48 10.62
N VAL A 101 -3.81 -9.15 9.61
CA VAL A 101 -4.20 -9.21 8.20
C VAL A 101 -3.83 -10.57 7.63
N PRO A 102 -4.80 -11.35 7.12
CA PRO A 102 -4.54 -12.69 6.61
C PRO A 102 -3.67 -12.65 5.34
N ILE A 103 -2.60 -13.45 5.33
CA ILE A 103 -1.69 -13.62 4.17
C ILE A 103 -2.23 -14.66 3.19
N LEU A 104 -2.87 -15.69 3.75
CA LEU A 104 -3.46 -16.79 3.02
C LEU A 104 -4.94 -16.51 2.89
N TRP A 105 -5.39 -16.42 1.64
CA TRP A 105 -6.80 -16.38 1.35
C TRP A 105 -7.36 -17.78 1.55
N GLU A 106 -8.52 -17.85 2.18
CA GLU A 106 -9.24 -19.11 2.27
C GLU A 106 -9.49 -19.64 0.85
N PRO A 107 -9.12 -20.90 0.57
CA PRO A 107 -9.44 -21.53 -0.70
C PRO A 107 -10.91 -21.35 -1.02
N LYS A 108 -11.27 -21.19 -2.30
CA LYS A 108 -12.70 -21.02 -2.68
C LYS A 108 -13.61 -22.15 -2.18
N ALA A 109 -13.04 -23.33 -1.94
CA ALA A 109 -13.75 -24.50 -1.42
C ALA A 109 -13.77 -24.57 0.12
N GLY A 110 -13.17 -23.60 0.81
CA GLY A 110 -12.99 -23.59 2.26
C GLY A 110 -11.82 -24.47 2.72
N ILE A 111 -11.32 -24.21 3.93
CA ILE A 111 -10.23 -25.02 4.53
C ILE A 111 -10.63 -26.49 4.67
N ALA A 112 -11.91 -26.77 4.95
CA ALA A 112 -12.41 -28.15 5.08
C ALA A 112 -12.16 -28.99 3.81
N ALA A 113 -12.38 -28.42 2.63
CA ALA A 113 -12.16 -29.13 1.37
C ALA A 113 -10.68 -29.45 1.11
N GLU A 114 -9.76 -28.60 1.56
CA GLU A 114 -8.31 -28.89 1.47
C GLU A 114 -7.91 -30.02 2.42
N VAL A 115 -8.48 -30.06 3.63
CA VAL A 115 -8.26 -31.15 4.59
C VAL A 115 -8.77 -32.47 4.01
N ASP A 116 -9.95 -32.47 3.38
CA ASP A 116 -10.50 -33.65 2.71
C ASP A 116 -9.63 -34.11 1.54
N ALA A 117 -9.13 -33.18 0.71
CA ALA A 117 -8.23 -33.48 -0.40
C ALA A 117 -6.89 -34.07 0.07
N LEU A 118 -6.33 -33.55 1.17
CA LEU A 118 -5.13 -34.09 1.79
C LEU A 118 -5.36 -35.50 2.32
N ALA A 119 -6.47 -35.73 3.04
CA ALA A 119 -6.83 -37.04 3.59
C ALA A 119 -6.99 -38.08 2.47
N ALA A 120 -7.62 -37.72 1.35
CA ALA A 120 -7.74 -38.58 0.18
C ALA A 120 -6.38 -38.95 -0.40
N THR A 121 -5.45 -37.98 -0.49
CA THR A 121 -4.10 -38.20 -1.02
C THR A 121 -3.26 -39.11 -0.11
N LEU A 122 -3.33 -38.92 1.20
CA LEU A 122 -2.63 -39.74 2.19
C LEU A 122 -3.18 -41.18 2.25
N GLY A 123 -4.50 -41.37 2.09
CA GLY A 123 -5.13 -42.69 2.05
C GLY A 123 -4.70 -43.55 0.85
N HIS A 124 -4.25 -42.91 -0.24
CA HIS A 124 -3.69 -43.61 -1.40
C HIS A 124 -2.22 -44.01 -1.25
N GLN A 125 -1.48 -43.49 -0.25
CA GLN A 125 -0.06 -43.79 -0.04
C GLN A 125 0.18 -45.03 0.86
N THR A 126 -0.83 -45.53 1.57
CA THR A 126 -0.72 -46.72 2.44
C THR A 126 -1.08 -48.05 1.77
N ALA A 127 -1.28 -48.06 0.44
CA ALA A 127 -1.69 -49.25 -0.31
C ALA A 127 -0.57 -49.92 -1.12
N ASP A 128 0.70 -49.50 -0.95
CA ASP A 128 1.89 -50.16 -1.50
C ASP A 128 2.74 -50.81 -0.40
#